data_AF-A0A4V2LL95-F1
#
_entry.id   AF-A0A4V2LL95-F1
#
_cell.length_a   1.000
_cell.length_b   1.000
_cell.length_c   1.000
_cell.angle_alpha   90.00
_cell.angle_beta   90.00
_cell.angle_gamma   90.00
#
_symmetry.space_group_name_H-M   'P 1'
#
loop_
_entity.id
_entity.type
_entity.pdbx_description
1 polymer ?
#
loop_
_entity_poly.entity_id
_entity_poly.type
_entity_poly.pdbx_seq_one_letter_code
_entity_poly.pdbx_strand_id
1 'polypeptide(L)' 'MFNLFHNHKASFFVLTLALLICSMTATFTFNNHISDSVSILFSIMLSMLLISLVLALLWEKIEGICNP' A
#
# COMPACT_ATOMS: atom_id res chain seq x y z
N MET A 1 8.52 -14.31 -9.83
CA MET A 1 7.95 -13.30 -8.91
C MET A 1 6.56 -12.80 -9.32
N PHE A 2 6.27 -12.57 -10.60
CA PHE A 2 4.95 -12.12 -11.08
C PHE A 2 3.76 -13.02 -10.66
N ASN A 3 3.92 -14.35 -10.67
CA ASN A 3 2.86 -15.28 -10.22
C ASN A 3 2.51 -15.16 -8.72
N LEU A 4 3.46 -14.79 -7.87
CA LEU A 4 3.21 -14.59 -6.45
C LEU A 4 2.36 -13.33 -6.22
N PHE A 5 2.65 -12.27 -6.99
CA PHE A 5 1.83 -11.07 -7.04
C PHE A 5 0.42 -11.40 -7.50
N HIS A 6 0.26 -12.22 -8.54
CA HIS A 6 -1.07 -12.56 -9.07
C HIS A 6 -2.00 -13.22 -8.04
N ASN A 7 -1.48 -14.14 -7.22
CA ASN A 7 -2.29 -14.87 -6.23
C ASN A 7 -2.42 -14.14 -4.89
N HIS A 8 -1.46 -13.26 -4.53
CA HIS A 8 -1.42 -12.60 -3.23
C HIS A 8 -1.60 -11.08 -3.28
N LYS A 9 -2.01 -10.49 -4.41
CA LYS A 9 -2.31 -9.03 -4.53
C LYS A 9 -3.16 -8.51 -3.38
N ALA A 10 -4.24 -9.21 -3.06
CA ALA A 10 -5.14 -8.84 -1.97
C ALA A 10 -4.42 -8.89 -0.61
N SER A 11 -3.60 -9.92 -0.38
CA SER A 11 -2.78 -10.02 0.83
C SER A 11 -1.75 -8.90 0.93
N PHE A 12 -1.10 -8.54 -0.18
CA PHE A 12 -0.16 -7.42 -0.24
C PHE A 12 -0.85 -6.07 0.01
N PHE A 13 -2.04 -5.88 -0.53
CA PHE A 13 -2.85 -4.71 -0.28
C PHE A 13 -3.18 -4.59 1.22
N VAL A 14 -3.71 -5.66 1.84
CA VAL A 14 -4.04 -5.68 3.28
C VAL A 14 -2.79 -5.45 4.14
N LEU A 15 -1.66 -6.07 3.80
CA LEU A 15 -0.39 -5.87 4.51
C LEU A 15 0.06 -4.40 4.44
N THR A 16 0.04 -3.81 3.24
CA THR A 16 0.45 -2.42 3.02
C THR A 16 -0.45 -1.45 3.78
N LEU A 17 -1.76 -1.74 3.81
CA LEU A 17 -2.75 -0.94 4.53
C LEU A 17 -2.57 -1.05 6.06
N ALA A 18 -2.29 -2.25 6.57
CA ALA A 18 -1.95 -2.46 7.98
C ALA A 18 -0.68 -1.69 8.39
N LEU A 19 0.37 -1.75 7.56
CA LEU A 19 1.60 -0.99 7.79
C LEU A 19 1.37 0.52 7.79
N LEU A 20 0.49 1.02 6.91
CA LEU A 20 0.14 2.44 6.85
C LEU A 20 -0.57 2.89 8.14
N ILE A 21 -1.53 2.10 8.62
CA ILE A 21 -2.23 2.38 9.89
C ILE A 21 -1.23 2.40 11.03
N CYS A 22 -0.35 1.40 11.14
CA CYS A 22 0.68 1.36 12.17
C CYS A 22 1.60 2.57 12.12
N SER A 23 2.03 2.99 10.92
CA SER A 23 2.86 4.19 10.73
C SER A 23 2.17 5.45 11.22
N MET A 24 0.90 5.64 10.84
CA MET A 24 0.11 6.79 11.32
C MET A 24 -0.09 6.77 12.82
N THR A 25 -0.41 5.60 13.40
CA THR A 25 -0.54 5.45 14.86
C THR A 25 0.77 5.78 15.58
N ALA A 26 1.92 5.38 15.03
CA ALA A 26 3.23 5.71 15.59
C ALA A 26 3.46 7.23 15.61
N THR A 27 3.18 7.94 14.51
CA THR A 27 3.27 9.41 14.45
C THR A 27 2.38 10.10 15.49
N PHE A 28 1.16 9.60 15.73
CA PHE A 28 0.26 10.21 16.71
C PHE A 28 0.60 9.86 18.16
N THR A 29 1.20 8.69 18.40
CA THR A 29 1.45 8.18 19.75
C THR A 29 2.79 8.66 20.30
N PHE A 30 3.81 8.71 19.46
CA PHE A 30 5.16 9.09 19.86
C PHE A 30 5.42 10.53 19.48
N ASN A 31 5.42 11.44 20.45
CA ASN A 31 5.75 12.85 20.22
C ASN A 31 7.28 13.03 20.12
N ASN A 32 7.87 12.52 19.05
CA ASN A 32 9.31 12.58 18.79
C ASN A 32 9.57 12.97 17.34
N HIS A 33 10.11 14.17 17.14
CA HIS A 33 10.29 14.80 15.83
C HIS A 33 11.02 13.92 14.79
N ILE A 34 12.00 13.12 15.23
CA ILE A 34 12.73 12.20 14.33
C ILE A 34 11.82 11.03 13.91
N SER A 35 11.11 10.43 14.87
CA SER A 35 10.15 9.35 14.61
C SER A 35 9.02 9.82 13.70
N ASP A 36 8.51 11.03 13.93
CA ASP A 36 7.41 11.60 13.14
C ASP A 36 7.84 11.83 11.70
N SER A 37 9.03 12.41 11.50
CA SER A 37 9.56 12.66 10.16
C SER A 37 9.72 11.35 9.36
N VAL A 38 10.24 10.30 10.01
CA VAL A 38 10.40 8.97 9.39
C VAL A 38 9.04 8.33 9.10
N SER A 39 8.11 8.38 10.06
CA SER A 39 6.78 7.78 9.91
C SER A 39 5.96 8.48 8.84
N ILE A 40 6.07 9.81 8.72
CA ILE A 40 5.43 10.59 7.65
C ILE A 40 5.99 10.18 6.27
N LEU A 41 7.32 10.14 6.10
CA LEU A 41 7.94 9.71 4.85
C LEU A 41 7.53 8.28 4.47
N PHE A 42 7.54 7.37 5.45
CA PHE A 42 7.14 5.99 5.26
C PHE A 42 5.65 5.88 4.88
N SER A 43 4.78 6.66 5.51
CA SER A 43 3.36 6.74 5.17
C SER A 43 3.12 7.26 3.74
N ILE A 44 3.89 8.24 3.27
CA ILE A 44 3.81 8.74 1.89
C ILE A 44 4.18 7.62 0.91
N MET A 45 5.29 6.90 1.17
CA MET A 45 5.72 5.79 0.32
C MET A 45 4.68 4.65 0.28
N LEU A 46 4.13 4.26 1.43
CA LEU A 46 3.08 3.25 1.51
C LEU A 46 1.80 3.68 0.78
N SER A 47 1.44 4.96 0.85
CA SER A 47 0.28 5.52 0.14
C SER A 47 0.48 5.45 -1.38
N MET A 48 1.66 5.82 -1.87
CA MET A 48 2.01 5.69 -3.30
C MET A 48 1.92 4.24 -3.75
N LEU A 49 2.44 3.31 -2.94
CA LEU A 49 2.37 1.88 -3.23
C LEU A 49 0.92 1.36 -3.28
N LEU A 50 0.06 1.79 -2.36
CA LEU A 50 -1.37 1.45 -2.36
C LEU A 50 -2.06 1.96 -3.62
N ILE A 51 -1.79 3.19 -4.04
CA ILE A 51 -2.35 3.76 -5.27
C ILE A 51 -1.93 2.92 -6.48
N SER A 52 -0.65 2.56 -6.58
CA SER A 52 -0.16 1.69 -7.65
C SER A 52 -0.81 0.30 -7.64
N LEU A 53 -1.03 -0.30 -6.47
CA LEU A 53 -1.73 -1.58 -6.35
C LEU A 53 -3.19 -1.49 -6.81
N VAL A 54 -3.89 -0.42 -6.45
CA VAL A 54 -5.28 -0.19 -6.89
C VAL A 54 -5.35 -0.01 -8.41
N LEU A 55 -4.45 0.79 -8.99
CA LEU A 55 -4.34 0.98 -10.43
C LEU A 55 -4.08 -0.35 -11.16
N ALA A 56 -3.17 -1.17 -10.65
CA ALA A 56 -2.88 -2.48 -11.22
C ALA A 56 -4.11 -3.41 -11.18
N LEU A 57 -4.85 -3.44 -10.06
CA LEU A 57 -6.07 -4.22 -9.93
C LEU A 57 -7.17 -3.74 -10.88
N LEU A 58 -7.35 -2.43 -11.01
CA LEU A 58 -8.33 -1.85 -11.95
C LEU A 58 -7.95 -2.17 -13.39
N TRP A 59 -6.67 -2.05 -13.74
CA TRP A 59 -6.18 -2.36 -15.09
C TRP A 59 -6.52 -3.80 -15.48
N GLU A 60 -6.27 -4.77 -14.60
CA GLU A 60 -6.61 -6.18 -14.87
C GLU A 60 -8.11 -6.41 -15.05
N LYS A 61 -8.95 -5.67 -14.34
CA LYS A 61 -10.41 -5.74 -14.54
C LYS A 61 -10.83 -5.14 -15.88
N ILE A 62 -10.24 -4.02 -16.26
CA ILE A 62 -10.50 -3.38 -17.56
C ILE A 62 -10.04 -4.32 -18.68
N GLU A 63 -8.85 -4.89 -18.57
CA GLU A 63 -8.30 -5.83 -19.55
C GLU A 63 -9.18 -7.07 -19.69
N GLY A 64 -9.67 -7.65 -18.60
CA GLY A 64 -10.62 -8.78 -18.64
C GLY A 64 -12.02 -8.44 -19.18
N ILE A 65 -12.42 -7.16 -19.22
CA ILE A 65 -13.67 -6.72 -19.85
C ILE A 65 -13.45 -6.44 -21.35
N CYS A 66 -12.35 -5.77 -21.69
CA CYS A 66 -12.04 -5.37 -23.06
C CYS A 66 -11.49 -6.53 -23.92
N ASN A 67 -10.88 -7.52 -23.29
CA ASN A 67 -10.35 -8.72 -23.93
C ASN A 67 -10.70 -9.96 -23.07
N PRO A 68 -11.96 -10.44 -23.14
CA PRO A 68 -12.41 -11.60 -22.37
C PRO A 68 -11.64 -12.88 -22.71
#